data_AF-A0A1Q4X721-F1
#
_entry.id   AF-A0A1Q4X721-F1
#
_cell.length_a   1.000
_cell.length_b   1.000
_cell.length_c   1.000
_cell.angle_alpha   90.00
_cell.angle_beta   90.00
_cell.angle_gamma   90.00
#
_symmetry.space_group_name_H-M   'P 1'
#
loop_
_entity.id
_entity.type
_entity.pdbx_description
1 polymer ?
#
loop_
_entity_poly.entity_id
_entity_poly.type
_entity_poly.pdbx_seq_one_letter_code
_entity_poly.pdbx_strand_id
1 'polypeptide(L)'
;MWQELHLQVRNRLEVIEGVAVEGDDRVAADLARAEVPLLVTAVRVLLEGHRPDADGYCRTCWGRRWWQRPTVPCRQYLLARTALLDLGLDSREVA
;
A
#
# COMPACT_ATOMS: atom_id res chain seq x y z
N MET A 1 11.79 20.45 1.67
CA MET A 1 11.55 19.41 2.70
C MET A 1 10.49 18.40 2.27
N TRP A 2 9.23 18.78 2.01
CA TRP A 2 8.20 17.82 1.58
C TRP A 2 8.48 17.20 0.19
N GLN A 3 8.98 17.99 -0.76
CA GLN A 3 9.37 17.49 -2.09
C GLN A 3 10.51 16.48 -2.04
N GLU A 4 11.48 16.69 -1.15
CA GLU A 4 12.59 15.75 -0.95
C GLU A 4 12.09 14.40 -0.45
N LEU A 5 11.25 14.39 0.59
CA LEU A 5 10.64 13.15 1.10
C LEU A 5 9.80 12.44 0.02
N HIS A 6 9.03 13.21 -0.75
CA HIS A 6 8.23 12.67 -1.85
C HIS A 6 9.10 11.97 -2.91
N LEU A 7 10.19 12.61 -3.33
CA LEU A 7 11.14 12.06 -4.30
C LEU A 7 11.86 10.83 -3.75
N GLN A 8 12.31 10.85 -2.50
CA GLN A 8 12.99 9.71 -1.88
C GLN A 8 12.10 8.45 -1.87
N VAL A 9 10.85 8.61 -1.44
CA VAL A 9 9.89 7.49 -1.43
C VAL A 9 9.61 7.01 -2.85
N ARG A 10 9.36 7.92 -3.79
CA ARG A 10 9.08 7.56 -5.19
C ARG A 10 10.24 6.83 -5.86
N ASN A 11 11.44 7.40 -5.79
CA ASN A 11 12.63 6.82 -6.40
C ASN A 11 12.88 5.41 -5.85
N ARG A 12 12.66 5.20 -4.55
CA ARG A 12 12.81 3.87 -3.94
C ARG A 12 11.81 2.86 -4.53
N LEU A 13 10.55 3.26 -4.69
CA LEU A 13 9.52 2.40 -5.27
C LEU A 13 9.82 2.11 -6.75
N GLU A 14 10.24 3.11 -7.53
CA GLU A 14 10.61 2.97 -8.94
C GLU A 14 11.80 2.02 -9.12
N VAL A 15 12.80 2.06 -8.22
CA VAL A 15 13.93 1.10 -8.24
C VAL A 15 13.45 -0.33 -7.96
N ILE A 16 12.58 -0.53 -6.97
CA ILE A 16 12.06 -1.86 -6.64
C ILE A 16 11.24 -2.41 -7.81
N GLU A 17 10.39 -1.59 -8.42
CA GLU A 17 9.59 -1.96 -9.58
C GLU A 17 10.46 -2.32 -10.78
N GLY A 18 11.44 -1.48 -11.14
CA GLY A 18 12.34 -1.73 -12.26
C GLY A 18 13.10 -3.06 -12.12
N VAL A 19 13.65 -3.34 -10.94
CA VAL A 19 14.36 -4.62 -10.70
C VAL A 19 13.40 -5.82 -10.72
N ALA A 20 12.17 -5.65 -10.22
CA ALA A 20 11.18 -6.72 -10.23
C ALA A 20 10.65 -7.06 -11.64
N VAL A 21 10.61 -6.08 -12.55
CA VAL A 21 10.09 -6.24 -13.91
C VAL A 21 11.17 -6.61 -14.92
N GLU A 22 12.35 -6.00 -14.83
CA GLU A 22 13.41 -6.12 -15.85
C GLU A 22 14.59 -6.99 -15.40
N GLY A 23 14.71 -7.28 -14.10
CA GLY A 23 15.79 -8.08 -13.53
C GLY A 23 15.68 -9.56 -13.89
N ASP A 24 16.81 -10.26 -13.91
CA ASP A 24 16.80 -11.72 -14.02
C ASP A 24 16.12 -12.38 -12.81
N ASP A 25 15.60 -13.60 -13.00
CA ASP A 25 14.83 -14.32 -11.98
C ASP A 25 15.54 -14.43 -10.62
N ARG A 26 16.87 -14.56 -10.61
CA ARG A 26 17.64 -14.68 -9.37
C ARG A 26 17.67 -13.35 -8.64
N VAL A 27 17.96 -12.27 -9.37
CA VAL A 27 17.96 -10.91 -8.82
C VAL A 27 16.56 -10.51 -8.34
N ALA A 28 15.51 -10.85 -9.10
CA ALA A 28 14.12 -10.60 -8.69
C ALA A 28 13.75 -11.39 -7.43
N ALA A 29 14.17 -12.65 -7.30
CA ALA A 29 13.93 -13.46 -6.10
C ALA A 29 14.65 -12.91 -4.86
N ASP A 30 15.89 -12.46 -5.02
CA ASP A 30 16.66 -11.87 -3.91
C ASP A 30 16.07 -10.52 -3.50
N LEU A 31 15.68 -9.68 -4.47
CA LEU A 31 14.94 -8.45 -4.22
C LEU A 31 13.64 -8.74 -3.47
N ALA A 32 12.84 -9.72 -3.92
CA ALA A 32 11.57 -10.04 -3.26
C ALA A 32 11.77 -10.43 -1.79
N ARG A 33 12.80 -11.23 -1.48
CA ARG A 33 13.11 -11.61 -0.09
C ARG A 33 13.51 -10.41 0.78
N ALA A 34 14.23 -9.45 0.22
CA ALA A 34 14.68 -8.26 0.94
C ALA A 34 13.55 -7.21 1.08
N GLU A 35 12.80 -6.96 0.02
CA GLU A 35 11.91 -5.79 -0.09
C GLU A 35 10.46 -6.08 0.30
N VAL A 36 9.92 -7.27 0.00
CA VAL A 36 8.52 -7.58 0.31
C VAL A 36 8.20 -7.43 1.81
N PRO A 37 9.05 -7.89 2.76
CA PRO A 37 8.79 -7.65 4.18
C PRO A 37 8.74 -6.17 4.56
N LEU A 38 9.57 -5.33 3.92
CA LEU A 38 9.60 -3.89 4.14
C LEU A 38 8.33 -3.22 3.58
N LEU A 39 7.91 -3.61 2.38
CA LEU A 39 6.65 -3.13 1.78
C LEU A 39 5.44 -3.53 2.61
N VAL A 40 5.37 -4.77 3.09
CA VAL A 40 4.31 -5.23 4.01
C VAL A 40 4.30 -4.39 5.29
N THR A 41 5.48 -4.08 5.83
CA THR A 41 5.61 -3.23 7.03
C THR A 41 5.14 -1.81 6.76
N ALA A 42 5.54 -1.21 5.64
CA ALA A 42 5.13 0.13 5.25
C ALA A 42 3.60 0.23 5.08
N VAL A 43 2.99 -0.75 4.41
CA VAL A 43 1.53 -0.85 4.25
C VAL A 43 0.84 -0.94 5.61
N ARG A 44 1.34 -1.78 6.53
CA ARG A 44 0.79 -1.88 7.89
C ARG A 44 0.86 -0.55 8.64
N VAL A 45 2.01 0.13 8.60
CA VAL A 45 2.20 1.44 9.23
C VAL A 45 1.21 2.48 8.68
N LEU A 46 1.02 2.51 7.36
CA LEU A 46 0.06 3.42 6.72
C LEU A 46 -1.39 3.12 7.10
N LEU A 47 -1.74 1.84 7.28
CA LEU A 47 -3.10 1.41 7.61
C LEU A 47 -3.40 1.39 9.12
N GLU A 48 -2.40 1.44 10.00
CA GLU A 48 -2.59 1.37 11.45
C GLU A 48 -3.51 2.49 11.96
N GLY A 49 -3.28 3.71 11.49
CA GLY A 49 -4.14 4.87 11.80
C GLY A 49 -5.57 4.75 11.24
N HIS A 50 -5.84 3.75 10.41
CA HIS A 50 -7.13 3.51 9.77
C HIS A 50 -7.85 2.26 10.25
N ARG A 51 -7.29 1.52 11.24
CA ARG A 51 -7.87 0.28 11.73
C ARG A 51 -9.34 0.47 12.14
N PRO A 52 -10.26 -0.39 11.67
CA PRO A 52 -11.64 -0.36 12.12
C PRO A 52 -11.71 -0.63 13.64
N ASP A 53 -12.61 0.05 14.33
CA ASP A 53 -12.98 -0.27 15.70
C ASP A 53 -13.90 -1.49 15.76
N ALA A 54 -14.41 -1.79 16.97
CA ALA A 54 -15.28 -2.94 17.21
C ALA A 54 -16.58 -2.91 16.37
N ASP A 55 -17.03 -1.72 15.99
CA ASP A 55 -18.24 -1.51 15.19
C ASP A 55 -17.94 -1.44 13.68
N GLY A 56 -16.67 -1.65 13.29
CA GLY A 56 -16.24 -1.64 11.89
C GLY A 56 -15.92 -0.23 11.35
N TYR A 57 -15.91 0.81 12.19
CA TYR A 57 -15.69 2.18 11.76
C TYR A 57 -14.22 2.61 11.91
N CYS A 58 -13.71 3.36 10.94
CA CYS A 58 -12.40 3.99 11.04
C CYS A 58 -12.53 5.33 11.80
N ARG A 59 -12.06 5.37 13.05
CA ARG A 59 -12.16 6.57 13.91
C ARG A 59 -11.45 7.81 13.36
N THR A 60 -10.36 7.62 12.61
CA THR A 60 -9.64 8.72 11.93
C THR A 60 -10.44 9.35 10.80
N CYS A 61 -11.23 8.56 10.07
CA CYS A 61 -12.13 9.06 9.04
C CYS A 61 -13.42 9.63 9.64
N TRP A 62 -13.90 9.02 10.73
CA TRP A 62 -15.12 9.43 11.44
C TRP A 62 -14.94 10.79 12.16
N GLY A 63 -13.81 11.00 12.84
CA GLY A 63 -13.56 12.20 13.65
C GLY A 63 -13.28 13.49 12.86
N ARG A 64 -13.04 13.43 11.54
CA ARG A 64 -12.70 14.61 10.74
C ARG A 64 -13.90 15.48 10.35
N ARG A 65 -15.12 14.92 10.31
CA ARG A 65 -16.35 15.65 9.97
C ARG A 65 -17.57 14.98 10.62
N TRP A 66 -17.80 15.25 11.90
CA TRP A 66 -19.02 14.91 12.64
C TRP A 66 -20.34 15.29 11.93
N TRP A 67 -20.33 16.27 11.02
CA TRP A 67 -21.50 16.67 10.20
C TRP A 67 -21.59 15.99 8.82
N GLN A 68 -20.58 15.22 8.38
CA GLN A 68 -20.67 14.43 7.15
C GLN A 68 -20.75 12.95 7.49
N ARG A 69 -21.69 12.24 6.85
CA ARG A 69 -21.75 10.79 6.98
C ARG A 69 -20.39 10.22 6.56
N PRO A 70 -19.72 9.43 7.42
CA PRO A 70 -18.42 8.84 7.09
C PRO A 70 -18.57 7.98 5.84
N THR A 71 -17.58 8.05 4.94
CA THR A 71 -17.48 7.06 3.86
C THR A 71 -17.07 5.73 4.49
N VAL A 72 -18.03 4.81 4.54
CA VAL A 72 -17.80 3.41 4.87
C VAL A 72 -17.93 2.57 3.60
N PRO A 73 -16.97 1.68 3.32
CA PRO A 73 -15.74 1.42 4.08
C PRO A 73 -14.70 2.56 4.03
N CYS A 74 -13.73 2.55 4.95
CA CYS A 74 -12.64 3.53 5.00
C CYS A 74 -11.92 3.63 3.65
N ARG A 75 -11.81 4.86 3.09
CA ARG A 75 -11.17 5.08 1.78
C ARG A 75 -9.76 4.50 1.67
N GLN A 76 -8.95 4.55 2.74
CA GLN A 76 -7.58 4.02 2.69
C GLN A 76 -7.55 2.49 2.63
N TYR A 77 -8.46 1.81 3.33
CA TYR A 77 -8.62 0.36 3.21
C TYR A 77 -9.17 -0.04 1.84
N LEU A 78 -10.09 0.75 1.26
CA LEU A 78 -10.56 0.51 -0.10
C LEU A 78 -9.43 0.62 -1.12
N LEU A 79 -8.59 1.67 -1.03
CA LEU A 79 -7.44 1.83 -1.90
C LEU A 79 -6.43 0.69 -1.74
N ALA A 80 -6.12 0.30 -0.50
CA ALA A 80 -5.22 -0.82 -0.24
C ALA A 80 -5.78 -2.14 -0.79
N ARG A 81 -7.08 -2.40 -0.63
CA ARG A 81 -7.74 -3.58 -1.22
C ARG A 81 -7.56 -3.59 -2.73
N THR A 82 -7.90 -2.50 -3.41
CA THR A 82 -7.80 -2.43 -4.87
C THR A 82 -6.36 -2.60 -5.34
N ALA A 83 -5.41 -1.93 -4.69
CA ALA A 83 -4.00 -2.00 -5.07
C ALA A 83 -3.37 -3.38 -4.83
N LEU A 84 -3.74 -4.08 -3.75
CA LEU A 84 -3.12 -5.34 -3.37
C LEU A 84 -3.84 -6.57 -3.92
N LEU A 85 -5.17 -6.51 -4.03
CA LEU A 85 -5.99 -7.66 -4.38
C LEU A 85 -6.51 -7.58 -5.81
N ASP A 86 -6.99 -6.42 -6.25
CA ASP A 86 -7.62 -6.33 -7.57
C ASP A 86 -6.54 -6.23 -8.67
N LEU A 87 -5.50 -5.39 -8.50
CA LEU A 87 -4.38 -5.30 -9.45
C LEU A 87 -3.45 -6.52 -9.44
N GLY A 88 -3.38 -7.26 -8.32
CA GLY A 88 -2.53 -8.45 -8.18
C GLY A 88 -3.15 -9.74 -8.70
N LEU A 89 -4.44 -9.74 -9.02
CA LEU A 89 -5.14 -10.86 -9.66
C LEU A 89 -5.05 -10.78 -11.18
N ASP A 90 -5.02 -9.58 -11.76
CA ASP A 90 -4.83 -9.38 -13.21
C ASP A 90 -3.44 -9.87 -13.69
N SER A 91 -2.40 -9.76 -12.85
CA SER A 91 -1.05 -10.24 -13.20
C SER A 91 -0.87 -11.76 -13.12
N ARG A 92 -1.85 -12.51 -12.58
CA ARG A 92 -1.81 -13.98 -12.47
C ARG A 92 -2.52 -14.72 -13.60
N GLU A 93 -3.16 -14.01 -14.54
CA GLU A 93 -3.73 -14.61 -15.77
C GLU A 93 -2.73 -14.66 -16.95
N VAL A 94 -1.48 -14.23 -16.76
CA VAL A 94 -0.40 -14.32 -17.77
C VAL A 94 0.76 -15.19 -17.24
N ALA A 95 0.42 -16.39 -16.77
CA ALA A 95 1.39 -17.45 -16.46
C ALA A 95 0.97 -18.75 -17.15
#